data_AF-A0A1H3U996-F1
#
_entry.id   AF-A0A1H3U996-F1
#
_cell.length_a   1.000
_cell.length_b   1.000
_cell.length_c   1.000
_cell.angle_alpha   90.00
_cell.angle_beta   90.00
_cell.angle_gamma   90.00
#
_symmetry.space_group_name_H-M   'P 1'
#
loop_
_entity.id
_entity.type
_entity.pdbx_description
1 polymer ?
#
loop_
_entity_poly.entity_id
_entity_poly.type
_entity_poly.pdbx_seq_one_letter_code
_entity_poly.pdbx_strand_id
1 'polypeptide(L)'
;MVAMAIGEWRSVLISHVVLKGFRCFGPTPTTVELDAGLTVFIGDNGSGKTALMLSLLRVLGAGRQSIVRQDFHVPPDEVDAPDKRTLSVELKLVFPELMDEGSDTVAVPEFFNQMTVDGDGDRAPVCRLRLEATWVDDGTHDGVIDQQHYVVLPPEPASSDVERLLRFGAEDRAHLRMVYVPAVRDGTSHMADFLRGRLWRAMRWSDDLRETLAMTGATLNNAFLAEPGVARVSAQTAERWSGLYGGGTDSTPVLAPIDVRLGEFVRGVQMKFRPDELGGDRPLSELSDGQRSLFHISMTAAALDIESGVTDMDDAWDTDKLIKPFLTVVAVEEPENNLSPFYLSRIIRQLQDIAGQPGVQAIISSHSPSILARIDPSQVRHFRVDSGRKAQVRSIELPADPDDAAKYVREAVRTYPELYFASFVILGEGSSEEVVIPRIAEATGVEIDRSFVAVVPLGGRHVNHLWRLLSGLGIPYATLLDLDRGRDGGGWGRVQNACRQLLAIGITAKDLFGDDAAEHDAQVLVAGLGAEPSGSGDDLRAWLDGLRRLASTSVSRSTSTWRCCVLCGSTTLISQPVGWAHSVVVTQLRRFSAAKAIPIHTSARTGPRTSFGTATCSSDGASRTPTFMRSPA
;
A
#
# COMPACT_ATOMS: atom_id res chain seq x y z
N MET A 1 46.29 20.04 1.97
CA MET A 1 45.60 19.21 0.97
C MET A 1 46.10 17.78 1.09
N VAL A 2 45.52 17.02 2.03
CA VAL A 2 45.55 15.57 1.98
C VAL A 2 44.19 15.19 1.43
N ALA A 3 44.13 14.40 0.36
CA ALA A 3 42.87 13.79 -0.04
C ALA A 3 42.49 12.80 1.05
N MET A 4 41.55 13.17 1.91
CA MET A 4 40.98 12.22 2.86
C MET A 4 40.23 11.18 2.04
N ALA A 5 40.60 9.92 2.21
CA ALA A 5 39.82 8.81 1.69
C ALA A 5 38.39 8.96 2.23
N ILE A 6 37.42 8.98 1.32
CA ILE A 6 36.00 8.96 1.68
C ILE A 6 35.78 7.58 2.30
N GLY A 7 35.66 7.54 3.63
CA GLY A 7 35.42 6.29 4.36
C GLY A 7 34.17 5.61 3.81
N GLU A 8 34.24 4.30 3.59
CA GLU A 8 33.16 3.51 2.98
C GLU A 8 31.92 3.47 3.90
N TRP A 9 31.07 4.49 3.75
CA TRP A 9 29.74 4.52 4.32
C TRP A 9 28.85 3.48 3.66
N ARG A 10 28.14 2.67 4.46
CA ARG A 10 27.39 1.54 3.93
C ARG A 10 25.91 1.53 4.30
N SER A 11 25.41 2.11 5.39
CA SER A 11 23.95 2.09 5.66
C SER A 11 23.33 3.36 6.27
N VAL A 12 22.50 4.01 5.46
CA VAL A 12 21.43 4.92 5.90
C VAL A 12 20.09 4.24 5.65
N LEU A 13 19.16 4.31 6.61
CA LEU A 13 17.84 3.69 6.51
C LEU A 13 16.74 4.68 6.89
N ILE A 14 15.56 4.57 6.28
CA ILE A 14 14.33 5.21 6.76
C ILE A 14 13.72 4.31 7.83
N SER A 15 13.59 4.81 9.06
CA SER A 15 12.86 4.09 10.11
C SER A 15 11.38 4.47 10.15
N HIS A 16 11.05 5.74 9.89
CA HIS A 16 9.67 6.24 9.96
C HIS A 16 9.34 7.20 8.81
N VAL A 17 8.09 7.17 8.36
CA VAL A 17 7.48 8.12 7.43
C VAL A 17 6.28 8.77 8.13
N VAL A 18 6.26 10.11 8.22
CA VAL A 18 5.14 10.86 8.80
C VAL A 18 4.42 11.63 7.69
N LEU A 19 3.12 11.39 7.54
CA LEU A 19 2.28 11.96 6.49
C LEU A 19 1.19 12.85 7.06
N LYS A 20 1.04 14.05 6.48
CA LYS A 20 0.02 15.03 6.85
C LYS A 20 -0.52 15.71 5.59
N GLY A 21 -1.84 15.69 5.41
CA GLY A 21 -2.52 16.35 4.30
C GLY A 21 -2.20 15.77 2.92
N PHE A 22 -1.71 14.53 2.84
CA PHE A 22 -1.30 13.89 1.59
C PHE A 22 -2.34 12.85 1.13
N ARG A 23 -3.07 13.11 0.04
CA ARG A 23 -4.07 12.21 -0.57
C ARG A 23 -5.11 11.68 0.44
N CYS A 24 -5.02 10.41 0.83
CA CYS A 24 -5.90 9.76 1.81
C CYS A 24 -5.42 9.93 3.27
N PHE A 25 -4.23 10.47 3.50
CA PHE A 25 -3.74 10.83 4.83
C PHE A 25 -4.26 12.23 5.18
N GLY A 26 -5.08 12.30 6.24
CA GLY A 26 -5.78 13.51 6.64
C GLY A 26 -4.86 14.61 7.22
N PRO A 27 -5.43 15.70 7.76
CA PRO A 27 -4.67 16.78 8.38
C PRO A 27 -4.00 16.38 9.72
N THR A 28 -4.37 15.24 10.29
CA THR A 28 -3.70 14.63 11.44
C THR A 28 -2.46 13.86 10.97
N PRO A 29 -1.26 14.09 11.53
CA PRO A 29 -0.08 13.32 11.21
C PRO A 29 -0.30 11.81 11.40
N THR A 30 0.09 11.01 10.41
CA THR A 30 0.09 9.56 10.45
C THR A 30 1.52 9.05 10.31
N THR A 31 2.04 8.41 11.35
CA THR A 31 3.38 7.81 11.35
C THR A 31 3.30 6.37 10.87
N VAL A 32 4.24 5.96 10.02
CA VAL A 32 4.40 4.59 9.53
C VAL A 32 5.85 4.17 9.66
N GLU A 33 6.09 3.14 10.45
CA GLU A 33 7.40 2.48 10.57
C GLU A 33 7.73 1.69 9.30
N LEU A 34 9.01 1.70 8.91
CA LEU A 34 9.57 0.87 7.84
C LEU A 34 10.66 -0.03 8.41
N ASP A 35 10.73 -1.26 7.91
CA ASP A 35 11.73 -2.24 8.30
C ASP A 35 13.07 -1.98 7.58
N ALA A 36 14.18 -2.34 8.23
CA ALA A 36 15.53 -2.17 7.68
C ALA A 36 15.78 -2.94 6.36
N GLY A 37 15.02 -4.01 6.12
CA GLY A 37 15.09 -4.82 4.90
C GLY A 37 13.82 -4.67 4.04
N LEU A 38 12.95 -5.69 4.07
CA LEU A 38 11.68 -5.70 3.34
C LEU A 38 10.52 -5.23 4.24
N THR A 39 9.80 -4.19 3.81
CA THR A 39 8.49 -3.80 4.37
C THR A 39 7.35 -4.20 3.43
N VAL A 40 6.25 -4.75 3.95
CA VAL A 40 5.13 -5.29 3.17
C VAL A 40 3.83 -4.54 3.48
N PHE A 41 3.27 -3.87 2.48
CA PHE A 41 2.01 -3.13 2.60
C PHE A 41 0.83 -4.02 2.18
N ILE A 42 -0.07 -4.32 3.11
CA ILE A 42 -1.23 -5.20 2.90
C ILE A 42 -2.52 -4.42 3.14
N GLY A 43 -3.54 -4.63 2.32
CA GLY A 43 -4.88 -4.09 2.53
C GLY A 43 -5.63 -3.84 1.22
N ASP A 44 -6.81 -3.25 1.31
CA ASP A 44 -7.71 -3.08 0.17
C ASP A 44 -7.23 -2.06 -0.87
N ASN A 45 -7.89 -2.03 -2.03
CA ASN A 45 -7.59 -1.06 -3.08
C ASN A 45 -8.07 0.33 -2.66
N GLY A 46 -7.19 1.32 -2.79
CA GLY A 46 -7.43 2.68 -2.28
C GLY A 46 -7.20 2.85 -0.77
N SER A 47 -6.70 1.84 -0.05
CA SER A 47 -6.46 1.95 1.41
C SER A 47 -5.27 2.84 1.82
N GLY A 48 -4.46 3.28 0.86
CA GLY A 48 -3.32 4.19 1.08
C GLY A 48 -1.95 3.62 0.72
N LYS A 49 -1.84 2.32 0.40
CA LYS A 49 -0.57 1.65 0.00
C LYS A 49 0.21 2.44 -1.06
N THR A 50 -0.44 2.69 -2.20
CA THR A 50 0.09 3.47 -3.32
C THR A 50 0.37 4.93 -2.95
N ALA A 51 -0.45 5.53 -2.08
CA ALA A 51 -0.25 6.92 -1.65
C ALA A 51 1.03 7.07 -0.83
N LEU A 52 1.36 6.12 0.04
CA LEU A 52 2.61 6.15 0.79
C LEU A 52 3.82 5.93 -0.12
N MET A 53 3.77 4.94 -1.02
CA MET A 53 4.83 4.78 -2.05
C MET A 53 5.03 6.05 -2.88
N LEU A 54 3.95 6.72 -3.28
CA LEU A 54 4.06 7.97 -4.04
C LEU A 54 4.58 9.12 -3.19
N SER A 55 4.25 9.24 -1.89
CA SER A 55 4.86 10.25 -1.01
C SER A 55 6.38 10.07 -0.88
N LEU A 56 6.88 8.82 -0.78
CA LEU A 56 8.31 8.51 -0.85
C LEU A 56 8.89 8.93 -2.21
N LEU A 57 8.18 8.69 -3.32
CA LEU A 57 8.60 9.10 -4.66
C LEU A 57 8.66 10.63 -4.81
N ARG A 58 7.83 11.38 -4.07
CA ARG A 58 7.88 12.85 -4.05
C ARG A 58 9.12 13.40 -3.33
N VAL A 59 9.69 12.67 -2.38
CA VAL A 59 10.93 13.07 -1.68
C VAL A 59 12.18 12.51 -2.40
N LEU A 60 12.14 11.24 -2.80
CA LEU A 60 13.31 10.44 -3.20
C LEU A 60 13.36 10.11 -4.72
N GLY A 61 12.31 10.43 -5.47
CA GLY A 61 12.18 10.04 -6.87
C GLY A 61 12.90 10.99 -7.83
N ALA A 62 14.02 10.54 -8.40
CA ALA A 62 14.75 11.27 -9.44
C ALA A 62 13.80 11.68 -10.59
N GLY A 63 13.66 12.99 -10.83
CA GLY A 63 12.76 13.55 -11.86
C GLY A 63 11.25 13.45 -11.56
N ARG A 64 10.82 12.87 -10.44
CA ARG A 64 9.38 12.69 -10.07
C ARG A 64 9.00 13.34 -8.73
N GLN A 65 9.90 14.15 -8.18
CA GLN A 65 9.77 14.96 -6.95
C GLN A 65 8.77 16.14 -7.03
N SER A 66 8.11 16.38 -8.17
CA SER A 66 7.10 17.45 -8.29
C SER A 66 5.76 17.02 -7.69
N ILE A 67 5.32 17.71 -6.64
CA ILE A 67 3.96 17.63 -6.12
C ILE A 67 2.97 18.09 -7.20
N VAL A 68 1.83 17.40 -7.30
CA VAL A 68 0.69 17.80 -8.16
C VAL A 68 -0.54 18.08 -7.32
N ARG A 69 -1.54 18.79 -7.87
CA ARG A 69 -2.79 19.13 -7.16
C ARG A 69 -3.49 17.91 -6.52
N GLN A 70 -3.41 16.75 -7.18
CA GLN A 70 -3.97 15.47 -6.70
C GLN A 70 -3.25 14.87 -5.46
N ASP A 71 -2.08 15.37 -5.08
CA ASP A 71 -1.35 14.90 -3.90
C ASP A 71 -1.87 15.52 -2.60
N PHE A 72 -2.62 16.62 -2.66
CA PHE A 72 -3.22 17.26 -1.48
C PHE A 72 -4.49 16.51 -1.02
N HIS A 73 -4.68 16.42 0.29
CA HIS A 73 -5.87 15.82 0.89
C HIS A 73 -7.12 16.66 0.61
N VAL A 74 -8.19 15.96 0.24
CA VAL A 74 -9.56 16.51 0.09
C VAL A 74 -10.48 15.70 1.01
N PRO A 75 -11.08 16.32 2.05
CA PRO A 75 -12.07 15.68 2.89
C PRO A 75 -13.30 15.23 2.09
N PRO A 76 -13.96 14.10 2.46
CA PRO A 76 -15.10 13.56 1.72
C PRO A 76 -16.38 14.40 1.83
N ASP A 77 -16.44 15.27 2.84
CA ASP A 77 -17.53 16.17 3.20
C ASP A 77 -17.28 17.63 2.77
N GLU A 78 -16.19 17.88 2.05
CA GLU A 78 -15.87 19.19 1.49
C GLU A 78 -16.86 19.56 0.35
N VAL A 79 -17.57 20.67 0.52
CA VAL A 79 -18.52 21.20 -0.48
C VAL A 79 -17.88 22.29 -1.34
N ASP A 80 -17.18 23.21 -0.69
CA ASP A 80 -16.45 24.32 -1.32
C ASP A 80 -14.95 24.12 -1.10
N ALA A 81 -14.16 24.23 -2.17
CA ALA A 81 -12.71 24.10 -2.07
C ALA A 81 -12.10 25.34 -1.38
N PRO A 82 -11.18 25.18 -0.41
CA PRO A 82 -10.49 26.29 0.22
C PRO A 82 -9.43 26.91 -0.72
N ASP A 83 -9.20 28.22 -0.63
CA ASP A 83 -8.18 28.95 -1.40
C ASP A 83 -6.74 28.44 -1.21
N LYS A 84 -6.50 27.65 -0.15
CA LYS A 84 -5.17 27.16 0.23
C LYS A 84 -5.24 25.74 0.80
N ARG A 85 -4.33 24.87 0.36
CA ARG A 85 -4.05 23.57 0.99
C ARG A 85 -2.57 23.43 1.33
N THR A 86 -2.27 22.66 2.36
CA THR A 86 -0.90 22.32 2.77
C THR A 86 -0.75 20.82 2.97
N LEU A 87 0.42 20.30 2.60
CA LEU A 87 0.82 18.92 2.91
C LEU A 87 2.26 18.91 3.44
N SER A 88 2.58 17.90 4.24
CA SER A 88 3.96 17.61 4.63
C SER A 88 4.22 16.10 4.64
N VAL A 89 5.39 15.72 4.13
CA VAL A 89 5.93 14.36 4.16
C VAL A 89 7.27 14.43 4.87
N GLU A 90 7.42 13.73 6.00
CA GLU A 90 8.65 13.70 6.77
C GLU A 90 9.22 12.29 6.87
N LEU A 91 10.54 12.15 6.74
CA LEU A 91 11.28 10.89 6.83
C LEU A 91 12.26 10.97 8.02
N LYS A 92 12.19 10.01 8.96
CA LYS A 92 13.20 9.82 10.01
C LYS A 92 14.28 8.87 9.45
N LEU A 93 15.45 9.41 9.14
CA LEU A 93 16.64 8.65 8.75
C LEU A 93 17.43 8.26 10.00
N VAL A 94 17.92 7.01 10.02
CA VAL A 94 18.76 6.45 11.08
C VAL A 94 20.05 5.88 10.48
N PHE A 95 21.10 5.84 11.30
CA PHE A 95 22.46 5.46 10.91
C PHE A 95 22.98 4.36 11.84
N PRO A 96 22.64 3.08 11.59
CA PRO A 96 22.98 1.98 12.50
C PRO A 96 24.50 1.81 12.72
N GLU A 97 25.30 2.09 11.69
CA GLU A 97 26.77 2.01 11.73
C GLU A 97 27.42 2.94 12.76
N LEU A 98 26.73 4.02 13.20
CA LEU A 98 27.23 4.93 14.23
C LEU A 98 26.86 4.49 15.67
N MET A 99 26.24 3.32 15.85
CA MET A 99 25.94 2.76 17.17
C MET A 99 27.06 1.87 17.73
N ASP A 100 27.90 1.29 16.87
CA ASP A 100 29.02 0.43 17.28
C ASP A 100 30.26 1.26 17.65
N GLU A 101 30.54 1.37 18.95
CA GLU A 101 31.69 2.10 19.55
C GLU A 101 33.09 1.58 19.10
N GLY A 102 33.17 0.60 18.20
CA GLY A 102 34.42 -0.04 17.74
C GLY A 102 34.87 0.30 16.32
N SER A 103 34.17 1.19 15.60
CA SER A 103 34.45 1.49 14.18
C SER A 103 35.17 2.84 13.97
N ASP A 104 36.46 2.92 14.35
CA ASP A 104 37.34 4.11 14.23
C ASP A 104 37.48 4.71 12.80
N THR A 105 36.87 4.11 11.78
CA THR A 105 37.02 4.47 10.36
C THR A 105 35.78 5.11 9.73
N VAL A 106 34.68 5.27 10.47
CA VAL A 106 33.45 5.86 9.91
C VAL A 106 33.56 7.39 9.94
N ALA A 107 33.82 7.99 8.78
CA ALA A 107 33.68 9.44 8.54
C ALA A 107 32.19 9.86 8.74
N VAL A 108 31.78 11.08 8.39
CA VAL A 108 30.35 11.40 8.14
C VAL A 108 30.29 12.22 6.86
N PRO A 109 29.36 11.96 5.90
CA PRO A 109 29.20 12.83 4.73
C PRO A 109 28.86 14.25 5.19
N GLU A 110 29.56 15.28 4.72
CA GLU A 110 29.44 16.65 5.26
C GLU A 110 28.01 17.24 5.16
N PHE A 111 27.15 16.72 4.29
CA PHE A 111 25.73 17.12 4.24
C PHE A 111 24.90 16.60 5.44
N PHE A 112 25.33 15.51 6.08
CA PHE A 112 24.79 14.99 7.35
C PHE A 112 25.43 15.61 8.59
N ASN A 113 26.18 16.72 8.47
CA ASN A 113 26.64 17.53 9.62
C ASN A 113 25.50 18.13 10.49
N GLN A 114 24.24 17.82 10.16
CA GLN A 114 23.02 18.21 10.87
C GLN A 114 22.38 17.01 11.60
N MET A 115 23.05 15.87 11.72
CA MET A 115 22.59 14.79 12.59
C MET A 115 22.50 15.24 14.05
N THR A 116 21.54 14.66 14.75
CA THR A 116 21.32 14.90 16.18
C THR A 116 21.04 13.57 16.88
N VAL A 117 21.47 13.42 18.13
CA VAL A 117 21.26 12.19 18.91
C VAL A 117 19.84 12.17 19.46
N ASP A 118 19.18 11.02 19.44
CA ASP A 118 17.83 10.90 19.98
C ASP A 118 17.81 11.08 21.50
N GLY A 119 16.70 11.61 22.02
CA GLY A 119 16.57 11.94 23.46
C GLY A 119 16.39 10.72 24.35
N ASP A 120 15.79 9.66 23.80
CA ASP A 120 15.20 8.55 24.55
C ASP A 120 16.18 7.37 24.75
N GLY A 121 17.39 7.70 25.22
CA GLY A 121 18.42 6.73 25.65
C GLY A 121 19.14 5.97 24.52
N ASP A 122 18.56 5.90 23.33
CA ASP A 122 19.15 5.26 22.16
C ASP A 122 20.14 6.23 21.47
N ARG A 123 21.43 5.88 21.47
CA ARG A 123 22.52 6.79 21.03
C ARG A 123 22.62 6.96 19.52
N ALA A 124 21.71 6.35 18.75
CA ALA A 124 21.68 6.44 17.31
C ALA A 124 21.52 7.91 16.86
N PRO A 125 22.40 8.43 15.99
CA PRO A 125 22.14 9.71 15.34
C PRO A 125 20.95 9.59 14.39
N VAL A 126 20.22 10.69 14.25
CA VAL A 126 18.98 10.81 13.47
C VAL A 126 19.07 12.05 12.57
N CYS A 127 18.49 11.94 11.38
CA CYS A 127 18.25 13.07 10.48
C CYS A 127 16.78 13.08 10.03
N ARG A 128 16.08 14.21 10.20
CA ARG A 128 14.68 14.38 9.77
C ARG A 128 14.62 15.17 8.47
N LEU A 129 14.14 14.55 7.40
CA LEU A 129 13.94 15.21 6.10
C LEU A 129 12.46 15.50 5.89
N ARG A 130 12.07 16.76 5.70
CA ARG A 130 10.69 17.18 5.47
C ARG A 130 10.52 17.83 4.10
N LEU A 131 9.59 17.30 3.31
CA LEU A 131 8.99 17.97 2.17
C LEU A 131 7.73 18.69 2.66
N GLU A 132 7.68 20.01 2.50
CA GLU A 132 6.47 20.80 2.70
C GLU A 132 6.00 21.35 1.34
N ALA A 133 4.70 21.29 1.08
CA ALA A 133 4.13 21.92 -0.11
C ALA A 133 2.82 22.65 0.22
N THR A 134 2.61 23.76 -0.47
CA THR A 134 1.44 24.62 -0.36
C THR A 134 0.84 24.81 -1.75
N TRP A 135 -0.42 24.42 -1.90
CA TRP A 135 -1.23 24.77 -3.06
C TRP A 135 -2.07 26.00 -2.75
N VAL A 136 -2.13 26.94 -3.69
CA VAL A 136 -2.95 28.14 -3.64
C VAL A 136 -3.80 28.21 -4.90
N ASP A 137 -5.09 28.51 -4.76
CA ASP A 137 -5.96 28.80 -5.89
C ASP A 137 -5.64 30.21 -6.44
N ASP A 138 -5.18 30.28 -7.68
CA ASP A 138 -4.92 31.51 -8.43
C ASP A 138 -5.98 31.78 -9.51
N GLY A 139 -7.06 30.98 -9.53
CA GLY A 139 -8.08 31.00 -10.57
C GLY A 139 -7.73 30.19 -11.83
N THR A 140 -6.57 29.53 -11.90
CA THR A 140 -6.25 28.58 -12.97
C THR A 140 -6.80 27.18 -12.67
N HIS A 141 -6.82 26.30 -13.68
CA HIS A 141 -7.32 24.94 -13.52
C HIS A 141 -6.53 24.11 -12.49
N ASP A 142 -5.22 24.35 -12.36
CA ASP A 142 -4.34 23.54 -11.52
C ASP A 142 -3.84 24.28 -10.26
N GLY A 143 -3.98 25.61 -10.21
CA GLY A 143 -3.45 26.46 -9.14
C GLY A 143 -1.92 26.54 -9.11
N VAL A 144 -1.38 27.30 -8.17
CA VAL A 144 0.07 27.39 -7.94
C VAL A 144 0.47 26.47 -6.79
N ILE A 145 1.55 25.71 -6.99
CA ILE A 145 2.15 24.85 -5.96
C ILE A 145 3.56 25.37 -5.67
N ASP A 146 3.78 25.84 -4.45
CA ASP A 146 5.12 25.99 -3.89
C ASP A 146 5.49 24.72 -3.13
N GLN A 147 6.74 24.27 -3.26
CA GLN A 147 7.27 23.09 -2.58
C GLN A 147 8.72 23.31 -2.16
N GLN A 148 9.04 22.94 -0.93
CA GLN A 148 10.37 23.11 -0.34
C GLN A 148 10.79 21.83 0.39
N HIS A 149 12.09 21.55 0.36
CA HIS A 149 12.68 20.41 1.08
C HIS A 149 13.59 20.95 2.18
N TYR A 150 13.45 20.39 3.38
CA TYR A 150 14.14 20.80 4.58
C TYR A 150 14.78 19.62 5.31
N VAL A 151 15.88 19.88 6.00
CA VAL A 151 16.31 19.13 7.17
C VAL A 151 15.73 19.82 8.40
N VAL A 152 15.15 19.06 9.32
CA VAL A 152 14.49 19.55 10.54
C VAL A 152 15.37 19.27 11.76
N LEU A 153 15.58 20.31 12.58
CA LEU A 153 16.22 20.24 13.89
C LEU A 153 15.28 20.89 14.92
N PRO A 154 15.14 20.42 16.17
CA PRO A 154 15.75 19.24 16.82
C PRO A 154 15.23 17.85 16.35
N PRO A 155 15.84 16.72 16.79
CA PRO A 155 15.46 15.38 16.35
C PRO A 155 14.05 14.98 16.81
N GLU A 156 13.60 15.51 17.94
CA GLU A 156 12.23 15.37 18.41
C GLU A 156 11.52 16.73 18.45
N PRO A 157 10.21 16.79 18.19
CA PRO A 157 9.41 18.00 18.42
C PRO A 157 9.21 18.23 19.92
N ALA A 158 10.25 18.71 20.61
CA ALA A 158 10.17 19.11 22.01
C ALA A 158 9.13 20.24 22.18
N SER A 159 8.30 20.15 23.23
CA SER A 159 7.12 21.01 23.43
C SER A 159 7.40 22.53 23.53
N SER A 160 8.66 22.94 23.66
CA SER A 160 9.13 24.32 23.80
C SER A 160 9.96 24.85 22.64
N ASP A 161 10.42 23.98 21.73
CA ASP A 161 11.55 24.30 20.86
C ASP A 161 11.11 24.68 19.45
N VAL A 162 11.67 25.78 18.94
CA VAL A 162 11.38 26.26 17.58
C VAL A 162 12.13 25.38 16.58
N GLU A 163 11.39 24.63 15.75
CA GLU A 163 11.97 23.84 14.67
C GLU A 163 12.80 24.75 13.73
N ARG A 164 14.09 24.46 13.62
CA ARG A 164 15.00 25.10 12.67
C ARG A 164 15.01 24.29 11.38
N LEU A 165 14.45 24.88 10.33
CA LEU A 165 14.44 24.32 8.98
C LEU A 165 15.70 24.75 8.22
N LEU A 166 16.46 23.79 7.70
CA LEU A 166 17.64 24.02 6.86
C LEU A 166 17.36 23.49 5.45
N ARG A 167 17.65 24.28 4.42
CA ARG A 167 17.29 23.94 3.03
C ARG A 167 18.05 22.70 2.56
N PHE A 168 17.34 21.70 2.05
CA PHE A 168 17.92 20.49 1.49
C PHE A 168 18.10 20.62 -0.03
N GLY A 169 19.34 20.52 -0.50
CA GLY A 169 19.74 20.87 -1.87
C GLY A 169 19.28 19.87 -2.94
N ALA A 170 19.55 20.18 -4.21
CA ALA A 170 19.39 19.19 -5.29
C ALA A 170 20.56 18.19 -5.33
N GLU A 171 21.74 18.63 -4.91
CA GLU A 171 22.97 17.82 -4.85
C GLU A 171 22.88 16.79 -3.72
N ASP A 172 22.52 17.21 -2.50
CA ASP A 172 22.29 16.29 -1.37
C ASP A 172 21.21 15.25 -1.70
N ARG A 173 20.08 15.71 -2.27
CA ARG A 173 18.98 14.83 -2.72
C ARG A 173 19.40 13.86 -3.83
N ALA A 174 20.49 14.08 -4.56
CA ALA A 174 20.98 13.12 -5.55
C ALA A 174 21.58 11.85 -4.91
N HIS A 175 21.89 11.88 -3.62
CA HIS A 175 22.42 10.74 -2.87
C HIS A 175 21.33 9.87 -2.20
N LEU A 176 20.07 10.31 -2.26
CA LEU A 176 18.92 9.51 -1.82
C LEU A 176 18.09 9.12 -3.03
N ARG A 177 17.70 7.85 -3.12
CA ARG A 177 17.08 7.29 -4.34
C ARG A 177 15.85 6.47 -4.00
N MET A 178 14.84 6.57 -4.85
CA MET A 178 13.78 5.57 -4.94
C MET A 178 13.69 5.01 -6.36
N VAL A 179 13.66 3.68 -6.47
CA VAL A 179 13.31 2.93 -7.67
C VAL A 179 11.89 2.43 -7.48
N TYR A 180 10.95 2.90 -8.30
CA TYR A 180 9.53 2.59 -8.15
C TYR A 180 8.99 1.87 -9.40
N VAL A 181 8.48 0.65 -9.18
CA VAL A 181 7.84 -0.20 -10.17
C VAL A 181 6.32 -0.14 -9.94
N PRO A 182 5.56 0.57 -10.80
CA PRO A 182 4.11 0.73 -10.64
C PRO A 182 3.32 -0.54 -10.99
N ALA A 183 2.08 -0.63 -10.48
CA ALA A 183 1.18 -1.77 -10.76
C ALA A 183 0.82 -1.91 -12.25
N VAL A 184 0.62 -0.78 -12.95
CA VAL A 184 0.35 -0.74 -14.40
C VAL A 184 1.67 -0.58 -15.15
N ARG A 185 2.03 -1.59 -15.95
CA ARG A 185 3.40 -1.82 -16.41
C ARG A 185 3.61 -1.36 -17.86
N ASP A 186 3.57 -0.04 -18.07
CA ASP A 186 4.13 0.54 -19.30
C ASP A 186 5.67 0.44 -19.27
N GLY A 187 6.15 -0.74 -19.69
CA GLY A 187 7.53 -1.18 -19.46
C GLY A 187 8.60 -0.48 -20.30
N THR A 188 8.25 0.55 -21.09
CA THR A 188 9.18 1.18 -22.03
C THR A 188 9.88 2.43 -21.49
N SER A 189 9.19 3.24 -20.68
CA SER A 189 9.74 4.50 -20.15
C SER A 189 10.64 4.30 -18.92
N HIS A 190 10.13 3.56 -17.92
CA HIS A 190 10.74 3.47 -16.59
C HIS A 190 12.12 2.79 -16.54
N MET A 191 12.29 1.67 -17.27
CA MET A 191 13.55 0.89 -17.21
C MET A 191 14.71 1.59 -17.91
N ALA A 192 14.43 2.21 -19.06
CA ALA A 192 15.49 2.76 -19.88
C ALA A 192 16.10 4.00 -19.18
N ASP A 193 15.33 4.82 -18.46
CA ASP A 193 15.86 5.97 -17.71
C ASP A 193 16.86 5.58 -16.61
N PHE A 194 16.66 4.43 -15.98
CA PHE A 194 17.54 3.90 -14.93
C PHE A 194 18.93 3.55 -15.46
N LEU A 195 19.02 2.85 -16.61
CA LEU A 195 20.30 2.54 -17.28
C LEU A 195 20.89 3.75 -18.02
N ARG A 196 20.05 4.52 -18.73
CA ARG A 196 20.43 5.74 -19.47
C ARG A 196 20.97 6.85 -18.58
N GLY A 197 20.59 6.86 -17.30
CA GLY A 197 20.93 7.89 -16.33
C GLY A 197 22.37 7.84 -15.85
N ARG A 198 22.66 6.98 -14.86
CA ARG A 198 23.95 6.98 -14.15
C ARG A 198 24.99 6.06 -14.76
N LEU A 199 24.69 4.77 -14.90
CA LEU A 199 25.67 3.78 -15.38
C LEU A 199 26.22 4.11 -16.77
N TRP A 200 25.37 4.38 -17.77
CA TRP A 200 25.85 4.74 -19.12
C TRP A 200 26.59 6.09 -19.20
N ARG A 201 26.36 7.00 -18.24
CA ARG A 201 27.08 8.28 -18.13
C ARG A 201 28.42 8.15 -17.40
N ALA A 202 28.51 7.23 -16.45
CA ALA A 202 29.74 6.88 -15.74
C ALA A 202 30.64 5.94 -16.54
N MET A 203 30.12 5.16 -17.49
CA MET A 203 30.94 4.25 -18.30
C MET A 203 31.99 5.00 -19.13
N ARG A 204 33.24 4.55 -19.08
CA ARG A 204 34.36 5.09 -19.88
C ARG A 204 34.34 4.49 -21.29
N TRP A 205 33.64 5.17 -22.19
CA TRP A 205 33.57 4.82 -23.61
C TRP A 205 34.91 5.06 -24.33
N SER A 206 35.45 4.02 -24.95
CA SER A 206 36.71 4.05 -25.73
C SER A 206 36.66 5.02 -26.91
N ASP A 207 37.81 5.58 -27.27
CA ASP A 207 37.90 6.50 -28.42
C ASP A 207 37.68 5.76 -29.75
N ASP A 208 38.12 4.50 -29.86
CA ASP A 208 37.84 3.62 -31.00
C ASP A 208 36.33 3.51 -31.34
N LEU A 209 35.48 3.38 -30.31
CA LEU A 209 34.03 3.37 -30.49
C LEU A 209 33.50 4.73 -30.98
N ARG A 210 34.06 5.85 -30.47
CA ARG A 210 33.66 7.21 -30.85
C ARG A 210 33.99 7.49 -32.31
N GLU A 211 35.21 7.16 -32.73
CA GLU A 211 35.67 7.31 -34.11
C GLU A 211 34.86 6.41 -35.06
N THR A 212 34.63 5.14 -34.67
CA THR A 212 33.82 4.19 -35.44
C THR A 212 32.37 4.66 -35.60
N LEU A 213 31.75 5.16 -34.52
CA LEU A 213 30.39 5.72 -34.56
C LEU A 213 30.31 6.96 -35.46
N ALA A 214 31.29 7.87 -35.37
CA ALA A 214 31.33 9.06 -36.19
C ALA A 214 31.46 8.73 -37.69
N MET A 215 32.39 7.85 -38.07
CA MET A 215 32.62 7.45 -39.47
C MET A 215 31.46 6.62 -40.03
N THR A 216 31.05 5.57 -39.32
CA THR A 216 30.03 4.63 -39.80
C THR A 216 28.64 5.26 -39.77
N GLY A 217 28.31 6.02 -38.73
CA GLY A 217 27.06 6.76 -38.62
C GLY A 217 26.92 7.85 -39.69
N ALA A 218 27.99 8.62 -39.98
CA ALA A 218 27.98 9.55 -41.10
C ALA A 218 27.79 8.84 -42.45
N THR A 219 28.43 7.68 -42.65
CA THR A 219 28.28 6.87 -43.88
C THR A 219 26.83 6.39 -44.07
N LEU A 220 26.21 5.86 -43.01
CA LEU A 220 24.82 5.39 -43.04
C LEU A 220 23.82 6.54 -43.23
N ASN A 221 24.01 7.67 -42.54
CA ASN A 221 23.16 8.85 -42.69
C ASN A 221 23.24 9.44 -44.11
N ASN A 222 24.43 9.50 -44.71
CA ASN A 222 24.61 9.94 -46.09
C ASN A 222 23.96 9.00 -47.10
N ALA A 223 24.09 7.67 -46.91
CA ALA A 223 23.42 6.69 -47.76
C ALA A 223 21.89 6.81 -47.69
N PHE A 224 21.34 6.96 -46.47
CA PHE A 224 19.91 7.16 -46.27
C PHE A 224 19.38 8.45 -46.90
N LEU A 225 20.13 9.55 -46.80
CA LEU A 225 19.75 10.83 -47.42
C LEU A 225 19.89 10.84 -48.95
N ALA A 226 20.73 9.98 -49.52
CA ALA A 226 20.88 9.82 -50.97
C ALA A 226 19.70 9.06 -51.62
N GLU A 227 18.88 8.36 -50.84
CA GLU A 227 17.69 7.67 -51.37
C GLU A 227 16.69 8.67 -51.97
N PRO A 228 16.28 8.53 -53.25
CA PRO A 228 15.49 9.54 -53.96
C PRO A 228 14.17 9.91 -53.26
N GLY A 229 13.55 8.96 -52.57
CA GLY A 229 12.35 9.20 -51.76
C GLY A 229 12.64 10.07 -50.53
N VAL A 230 13.71 9.77 -49.79
CA VAL A 230 14.11 10.50 -48.58
C VAL A 230 14.56 11.92 -48.95
N ALA A 231 15.38 12.07 -49.99
CA ALA A 231 15.83 13.37 -50.49
C ALA A 231 14.64 14.29 -50.84
N ARG A 232 13.61 13.75 -51.50
CA ARG A 232 12.39 14.48 -51.84
C ARG A 232 11.58 14.89 -50.61
N VAL A 233 11.40 14.00 -49.64
CA VAL A 233 10.69 14.29 -48.38
C VAL A 233 11.43 15.37 -47.57
N SER A 234 12.76 15.27 -47.48
CA SER A 234 13.61 16.25 -46.80
C SER A 234 13.47 17.64 -47.44
N ALA A 235 13.62 17.73 -48.76
CA ALA A 235 13.51 18.99 -49.50
C ALA A 235 12.13 19.66 -49.34
N GLN A 236 11.03 18.89 -49.47
CA GLN A 236 9.68 19.44 -49.28
C GLN A 236 9.42 19.87 -47.84
N THR A 237 9.96 19.16 -46.84
CA THR A 237 9.85 19.55 -45.43
C THR A 237 10.60 20.86 -45.17
N ALA A 238 11.82 21.02 -45.70
CA ALA A 238 12.61 22.24 -45.58
C ALA A 238 11.96 23.46 -46.28
N GLU A 239 11.40 23.27 -47.47
CA GLU A 239 10.64 24.31 -48.20
C GLU A 239 9.41 24.77 -47.39
N ARG A 240 8.64 23.83 -46.84
CA ARG A 240 7.46 24.16 -46.02
C ARG A 240 7.82 24.81 -44.69
N TRP A 241 8.89 24.36 -44.05
CA TRP A 241 9.32 24.91 -42.75
C TRP A 241 9.88 26.33 -42.89
N SER A 242 10.74 26.59 -43.88
CA SER A 242 11.28 27.95 -44.13
C SER A 242 10.20 28.97 -44.52
N GLY A 243 9.09 28.52 -45.11
CA GLY A 243 7.91 29.37 -45.34
C GLY A 243 7.08 29.69 -44.08
N LEU A 244 7.31 28.99 -42.96
CA LEU A 244 6.62 29.20 -41.68
C LEU A 244 7.52 29.87 -40.62
N TYR A 245 8.82 29.57 -40.65
CA TYR A 245 9.76 29.96 -39.60
C TYR A 245 11.08 30.47 -40.20
N GLY A 246 11.32 31.77 -40.05
CA GLY A 246 12.53 32.47 -40.53
C GLY A 246 13.53 32.81 -39.43
N GLY A 247 13.56 32.02 -38.34
CA GLY A 247 14.51 32.21 -37.24
C GLY A 247 15.96 31.92 -37.60
N GLY A 248 16.91 32.47 -36.83
CA GLY A 248 18.34 32.17 -36.98
C GLY A 248 18.76 30.81 -36.41
N THR A 249 17.96 30.24 -35.50
CA THR A 249 18.06 28.86 -35.02
C THR A 249 17.00 28.00 -35.69
N ASP A 250 17.10 26.67 -35.56
CA ASP A 250 16.03 25.71 -35.87
C ASP A 250 15.43 25.79 -37.30
N SER A 251 16.14 26.41 -38.24
CA SER A 251 15.64 26.77 -39.57
C SER A 251 15.79 25.66 -40.63
N THR A 252 16.62 24.66 -40.37
CA THR A 252 16.89 23.55 -41.31
C THR A 252 16.47 22.22 -40.68
N PRO A 253 15.34 21.60 -41.10
CA PRO A 253 15.00 20.25 -40.66
C PRO A 253 15.94 19.23 -41.33
N VAL A 254 16.46 18.28 -40.54
CA VAL A 254 17.38 17.23 -41.00
C VAL A 254 16.83 15.87 -40.57
N LEU A 255 16.80 14.91 -41.51
CA LEU A 255 16.48 13.51 -41.22
C LEU A 255 17.78 12.75 -40.94
N ALA A 256 17.93 12.20 -39.73
CA ALA A 256 19.07 11.37 -39.34
C ALA A 256 18.56 10.07 -38.70
N PRO A 257 18.70 8.91 -39.37
CA PRO A 257 18.26 7.62 -38.80
C PRO A 257 19.14 7.17 -37.62
N ILE A 258 20.38 7.65 -37.52
CA ILE A 258 21.29 7.38 -36.42
C ILE A 258 21.84 8.72 -35.90
N ASP A 259 21.77 8.94 -34.59
CA ASP A 259 22.47 10.05 -33.95
C ASP A 259 23.95 9.67 -33.74
N VAL A 260 24.86 10.46 -34.30
CA VAL A 260 26.32 10.25 -34.17
C VAL A 260 26.88 10.76 -32.84
N ARG A 261 26.08 11.50 -32.05
CA ARG A 261 26.47 11.93 -30.70
C ARG A 261 26.38 10.73 -29.77
N LEU A 262 27.53 10.27 -29.27
CA LEU A 262 27.64 9.10 -28.39
C LEU A 262 26.56 9.06 -27.28
N GLY A 263 26.29 10.20 -26.63
CA GLY A 263 25.27 10.29 -25.57
C GLY A 263 23.84 9.96 -26.05
N GLU A 264 23.45 10.38 -27.25
CA GLU A 264 22.14 10.06 -27.83
C GLU A 264 22.11 8.67 -28.48
N PHE A 265 23.20 8.25 -29.11
CA PHE A 265 23.38 6.88 -29.61
C PHE A 265 23.17 5.86 -28.48
N VAL A 266 23.83 6.06 -27.35
CA VAL A 266 23.71 5.21 -26.16
C VAL A 266 22.29 5.29 -25.58
N ARG A 267 21.65 6.47 -25.54
CA ARG A 267 20.22 6.59 -25.16
C ARG A 267 19.24 5.85 -26.09
N GLY A 268 19.65 5.60 -27.34
CA GLY A 268 18.91 4.83 -28.33
C GLY A 268 19.05 3.30 -28.20
N VAL A 269 19.92 2.80 -27.32
CA VAL A 269 20.11 1.34 -27.12
C VAL A 269 18.84 0.71 -26.55
N GLN A 270 18.29 -0.26 -27.29
CA GLN A 270 17.09 -1.01 -26.91
C GLN A 270 17.45 -2.42 -26.42
N MET A 271 16.83 -2.85 -25.33
CA MET A 271 16.92 -4.24 -24.85
C MET A 271 16.03 -5.16 -25.68
N LYS A 272 16.63 -6.26 -26.16
CA LYS A 272 15.94 -7.34 -26.87
C LYS A 272 16.26 -8.70 -26.22
N PHE A 273 15.35 -9.65 -26.40
CA PHE A 273 15.41 -10.99 -25.83
C PHE A 273 15.51 -12.02 -26.96
N ARG A 274 16.35 -13.03 -26.76
CA ARG A 274 16.61 -14.08 -27.75
C ARG A 274 16.77 -15.44 -27.05
N PRO A 275 16.26 -16.55 -27.62
CA PRO A 275 15.42 -16.63 -28.81
C PRO A 275 13.95 -16.29 -28.53
N ASP A 276 13.26 -15.73 -29.52
CA ASP A 276 11.80 -15.85 -29.63
C ASP A 276 11.40 -17.25 -30.13
N GLU A 277 10.10 -17.47 -30.34
CA GLU A 277 9.52 -18.72 -30.84
C GLU A 277 10.03 -19.16 -32.23
N LEU A 278 10.67 -18.26 -32.99
CA LEU A 278 11.24 -18.46 -34.31
C LEU A 278 12.78 -18.35 -34.34
N GLY A 279 13.44 -18.16 -33.18
CA GLY A 279 14.90 -18.00 -33.05
C GLY A 279 15.41 -16.56 -33.25
N GLY A 280 14.51 -15.60 -33.46
CA GLY A 280 14.75 -14.17 -33.63
C GLY A 280 14.81 -13.38 -32.32
N ASP A 281 14.81 -12.05 -32.45
CA ASP A 281 14.88 -11.09 -31.35
C ASP A 281 13.50 -10.51 -31.03
N ARG A 282 13.07 -10.59 -29.76
CA ARG A 282 11.84 -9.96 -29.24
C ARG A 282 12.15 -8.69 -28.44
N PRO A 283 11.55 -7.52 -28.73
CA PRO A 283 11.73 -6.31 -27.93
C PRO A 283 11.04 -6.42 -26.55
N LEU A 284 11.48 -5.61 -25.57
CA LEU A 284 10.87 -5.54 -24.23
C LEU A 284 9.35 -5.23 -24.26
N SER A 285 8.90 -4.45 -25.24
CA SER A 285 7.48 -4.13 -25.46
C SER A 285 6.61 -5.33 -25.83
N GLU A 286 7.19 -6.46 -26.25
CA GLU A 286 6.47 -7.70 -26.58
C GLU A 286 6.53 -8.76 -25.48
N LEU A 287 7.24 -8.48 -24.37
CA LEU A 287 7.15 -9.32 -23.17
C LEU A 287 5.82 -9.09 -22.45
N SER A 288 5.31 -10.14 -21.79
CA SER A 288 4.15 -10.02 -20.91
C SER A 288 4.44 -9.14 -19.70
N ASP A 289 3.42 -8.52 -19.14
CA ASP A 289 3.52 -7.69 -17.93
C ASP A 289 4.24 -8.38 -16.76
N GLY A 290 4.05 -9.71 -16.61
CA GLY A 290 4.78 -10.49 -15.62
C GLY A 290 6.27 -10.61 -15.91
N GLN A 291 6.65 -10.85 -17.17
CA GLN A 291 8.04 -10.90 -17.61
C GLN A 291 8.72 -9.53 -17.51
N ARG A 292 8.02 -8.45 -17.86
CA ARG A 292 8.52 -7.07 -17.75
C ARG A 292 8.91 -6.72 -16.31
N SER A 293 8.08 -7.06 -15.32
CA SER A 293 8.41 -6.82 -13.90
C SER A 293 9.60 -7.64 -13.42
N LEU A 294 9.68 -8.93 -13.77
CA LEU A 294 10.83 -9.78 -13.43
C LEU A 294 12.13 -9.22 -14.02
N PHE A 295 12.08 -8.73 -15.27
CA PHE A 295 13.22 -8.08 -15.91
C PHE A 295 13.58 -6.74 -15.25
N HIS A 296 12.60 -5.91 -14.88
CA HIS A 296 12.84 -4.65 -14.16
C HIS A 296 13.52 -4.90 -12.81
N ILE A 297 13.02 -5.84 -12.00
CA ILE A 297 13.60 -6.16 -10.68
C ILE A 297 15.02 -6.72 -10.87
N SER A 298 15.22 -7.62 -11.83
CA SER A 298 16.54 -8.19 -12.12
C SER A 298 17.55 -7.17 -12.63
N MET A 299 17.12 -6.20 -13.44
CA MET A 299 17.97 -5.10 -13.89
C MET A 299 18.28 -4.11 -12.76
N THR A 300 17.34 -3.92 -11.83
CA THR A 300 17.54 -3.09 -10.64
C THR A 300 18.58 -3.73 -9.73
N ALA A 301 18.47 -5.03 -9.46
CA ALA A 301 19.47 -5.81 -8.73
C ALA A 301 20.85 -5.69 -9.39
N ALA A 302 20.95 -6.05 -10.68
CA ALA A 302 22.24 -6.05 -11.39
C ALA A 302 22.92 -4.67 -11.40
N ALA A 303 22.16 -3.57 -11.44
CA ALA A 303 22.73 -2.23 -11.35
C ALA A 303 23.18 -1.85 -9.93
N LEU A 304 22.49 -2.32 -8.88
CA LEU A 304 22.96 -2.15 -7.50
C LEU A 304 24.20 -3.00 -7.21
N ASP A 305 24.25 -4.22 -7.77
CA ASP A 305 25.43 -5.10 -7.74
C ASP A 305 26.62 -4.44 -8.46
N ILE A 306 26.38 -3.76 -9.59
CA ILE A 306 27.41 -2.96 -10.28
C ILE A 306 27.79 -1.73 -9.44
N GLU A 307 26.84 -0.88 -9.03
CA GLU A 307 27.10 0.36 -8.27
C GLU A 307 27.87 0.10 -6.96
N SER A 308 27.61 -1.03 -6.29
CA SER A 308 28.34 -1.48 -5.10
C SER A 308 29.70 -2.11 -5.43
N GLY A 309 29.82 -2.80 -6.57
CA GLY A 309 31.06 -3.44 -7.04
C GLY A 309 32.09 -2.49 -7.67
N VAL A 310 31.70 -1.33 -8.21
CA VAL A 310 32.64 -0.34 -8.77
C VAL A 310 33.57 0.20 -7.68
N THR A 311 34.88 0.07 -7.88
CA THR A 311 35.92 0.65 -7.02
C THR A 311 36.70 1.71 -7.79
N ASP A 312 37.46 2.57 -7.10
CA ASP A 312 38.31 3.60 -7.74
C ASP A 312 39.44 3.02 -8.61
N MET A 313 39.64 1.70 -8.57
CA MET A 313 40.59 0.95 -9.37
C MET A 313 39.98 0.38 -10.68
N ASP A 314 38.68 0.59 -10.93
CA ASP A 314 38.01 0.04 -12.12
C ASP A 314 38.08 1.01 -13.31
N ASP A 315 38.98 0.70 -14.25
CA ASP A 315 39.20 1.47 -15.48
C ASP A 315 37.97 1.58 -16.40
N ALA A 316 36.93 0.74 -16.22
CA ALA A 316 35.70 0.80 -17.01
C ALA A 316 34.79 1.98 -16.62
N TRP A 317 35.00 2.62 -15.47
CA TRP A 317 34.12 3.66 -14.94
C TRP A 317 34.84 4.97 -14.62
N ASP A 318 34.10 6.04 -14.78
CA ASP A 318 34.42 7.40 -14.39
C ASP A 318 33.75 7.64 -13.03
N THR A 319 34.49 7.37 -11.96
CA THR A 319 33.98 7.41 -10.57
C THR A 319 33.50 8.80 -10.17
N ASP A 320 34.11 9.87 -10.68
CA ASP A 320 33.65 11.26 -10.51
C ASP A 320 32.23 11.50 -11.08
N LYS A 321 31.80 10.70 -12.07
CA LYS A 321 30.45 10.74 -12.65
C LYS A 321 29.49 9.73 -12.00
N LEU A 322 29.99 8.78 -11.23
CA LEU A 322 29.20 7.74 -10.57
C LEU A 322 28.78 8.19 -9.17
N ILE A 323 27.70 8.97 -9.09
CA ILE A 323 27.08 9.33 -7.80
C ILE A 323 26.46 8.07 -7.18
N LYS A 324 27.16 7.48 -6.21
CA LYS A 324 26.65 6.37 -5.38
C LYS A 324 25.62 6.91 -4.36
N PRO A 325 24.41 6.34 -4.28
CA PRO A 325 23.43 6.74 -3.27
C PRO A 325 23.76 6.12 -1.90
N PHE A 326 23.56 6.88 -0.81
CA PHE A 326 23.68 6.36 0.57
C PHE A 326 22.41 5.59 1.02
N LEU A 327 21.30 5.84 0.33
CA LEU A 327 20.01 5.17 0.54
C LEU A 327 19.34 4.92 -0.82
N THR A 328 18.98 3.65 -1.08
CA THR A 328 18.09 3.27 -2.18
C THR A 328 16.86 2.54 -1.66
N VAL A 329 15.66 3.09 -1.92
CA VAL A 329 14.38 2.42 -1.67
C VAL A 329 13.87 1.78 -2.95
N VAL A 330 13.76 0.45 -3.00
CA VAL A 330 13.17 -0.30 -4.11
C VAL A 330 11.72 -0.63 -3.78
N ALA A 331 10.77 0.09 -4.38
CA ALA A 331 9.34 -0.11 -4.18
C ALA A 331 8.68 -0.81 -5.38
N VAL A 332 8.00 -1.93 -5.12
CA VAL A 332 7.28 -2.71 -6.12
C VAL A 332 5.80 -2.77 -5.76
N GLU A 333 4.97 -2.20 -6.62
CA GLU A 333 3.53 -2.14 -6.41
C GLU A 333 2.82 -3.34 -7.09
N GLU A 334 2.13 -4.14 -6.28
CA GLU A 334 1.29 -5.27 -6.71
C GLU A 334 1.97 -6.20 -7.74
N PRO A 335 3.12 -6.81 -7.39
CA PRO A 335 3.82 -7.71 -8.30
C PRO A 335 2.97 -8.92 -8.70
N GLU A 336 2.00 -9.34 -7.89
CA GLU A 336 1.05 -10.41 -8.24
C GLU A 336 0.20 -10.12 -9.49
N ASN A 337 0.02 -8.84 -9.87
CA ASN A 337 -0.74 -8.49 -11.06
C ASN A 337 -0.10 -9.14 -12.30
N ASN A 338 -0.94 -9.78 -13.13
CA ASN A 338 -0.53 -10.48 -14.35
C ASN A 338 0.57 -11.55 -14.13
N LEU A 339 0.70 -12.10 -12.92
CA LEU A 339 1.62 -13.19 -12.58
C LEU A 339 0.92 -14.36 -11.87
N SER A 340 1.42 -15.57 -12.12
CA SER A 340 1.01 -16.76 -11.35
C SER A 340 1.60 -16.68 -9.92
N PRO A 341 0.87 -17.11 -8.87
CA PRO A 341 1.33 -17.03 -7.48
C PRO A 341 2.70 -17.68 -7.21
N PHE A 342 3.16 -18.63 -8.03
CA PHE A 342 4.49 -19.22 -7.91
C PHE A 342 5.64 -18.23 -8.14
N TYR A 343 5.42 -17.18 -8.94
CA TYR A 343 6.43 -16.13 -9.17
C TYR A 343 6.57 -15.16 -8.00
N LEU A 344 5.52 -14.98 -7.18
CA LEU A 344 5.57 -14.09 -6.01
C LEU A 344 6.66 -14.53 -5.01
N SER A 345 6.85 -15.84 -4.81
CA SER A 345 7.95 -16.36 -3.98
C SER A 345 9.35 -16.02 -4.51
N ARG A 346 9.51 -15.90 -5.84
CA ARG A 346 10.79 -15.51 -6.47
C ARG A 346 11.03 -14.01 -6.35
N ILE A 347 9.99 -13.20 -6.55
CA ILE A 347 10.03 -11.74 -6.41
C ILE A 347 10.36 -11.34 -4.98
N ILE A 348 9.68 -11.93 -3.98
CA ILE A 348 9.94 -11.65 -2.56
C ILE A 348 11.40 -11.98 -2.21
N ARG A 349 11.91 -13.14 -2.63
CA ARG A 349 13.30 -13.52 -2.41
C ARG A 349 14.27 -12.51 -3.05
N GLN A 350 14.07 -12.17 -4.30
CA GLN A 350 14.93 -11.22 -5.01
C GLN A 350 14.91 -9.83 -4.35
N LEU A 351 13.76 -9.38 -3.83
CA LEU A 351 13.66 -8.14 -3.06
C LEU A 351 14.33 -8.24 -1.68
N GLN A 352 14.30 -9.41 -1.03
CA GLN A 352 15.05 -9.67 0.21
C GLN A 352 16.56 -9.72 -0.04
N ASP A 353 17.01 -10.32 -1.14
CA ASP A 353 18.42 -10.37 -1.54
C ASP A 353 18.95 -8.95 -1.83
N ILE A 354 18.16 -8.11 -2.52
CA ILE A 354 18.45 -6.69 -2.77
C ILE A 354 18.48 -5.89 -1.47
N ALA A 355 17.49 -6.06 -0.59
CA ALA A 355 17.41 -5.36 0.71
C ALA A 355 18.35 -5.92 1.79
N GLY A 356 19.11 -6.97 1.47
CA GLY A 356 20.26 -7.41 2.25
C GLY A 356 21.53 -6.61 1.94
N GLN A 357 21.51 -5.76 0.90
CA GLN A 357 22.63 -4.87 0.58
C GLN A 357 22.61 -3.65 1.51
N PRO A 358 23.76 -3.21 2.04
CA PRO A 358 23.83 -2.03 2.88
C PRO A 358 23.24 -0.78 2.20
N GLY A 359 22.42 -0.02 2.94
CA GLY A 359 21.78 1.20 2.43
C GLY A 359 20.64 0.96 1.45
N VAL A 360 20.14 -0.28 1.33
CA VAL A 360 19.02 -0.64 0.44
C VAL A 360 17.83 -1.16 1.23
N GLN A 361 16.67 -0.54 1.06
CA GLN A 361 15.39 -1.00 1.62
C GLN A 361 14.45 -1.42 0.50
N ALA A 362 13.66 -2.48 0.72
CA ALA A 362 12.62 -2.91 -0.20
C ALA A 362 11.22 -2.66 0.37
N ILE A 363 10.30 -2.23 -0.48
CA ILE A 363 8.89 -2.07 -0.15
C ILE A 363 8.05 -2.81 -1.19
N ILE A 364 7.13 -3.65 -0.75
CA ILE A 364 6.20 -4.38 -1.63
C ILE A 364 4.77 -4.12 -1.19
N SER A 365 3.87 -3.73 -2.09
CA SER A 365 2.44 -3.67 -1.79
C SER A 365 1.70 -4.84 -2.41
N SER A 366 0.68 -5.34 -1.72
CA SER A 366 -0.12 -6.46 -2.18
C SER A 366 -1.59 -6.31 -1.73
N HIS A 367 -2.49 -6.82 -2.57
CA HIS A 367 -3.89 -7.10 -2.21
C HIS A 367 -4.19 -8.61 -2.20
N SER A 368 -3.15 -9.45 -2.36
CA SER A 368 -3.28 -10.91 -2.40
C SER A 368 -3.13 -11.54 -1.02
N PRO A 369 -4.10 -12.34 -0.54
CA PRO A 369 -3.94 -13.16 0.67
C PRO A 369 -2.71 -14.08 0.62
N SER A 370 -2.24 -14.42 -0.58
CA SER A 370 -1.11 -15.35 -0.74
C SER A 370 0.23 -14.77 -0.26
N ILE A 371 0.40 -13.44 -0.11
CA ILE A 371 1.67 -12.85 0.33
C ILE A 371 2.04 -13.25 1.78
N LEU A 372 1.05 -13.36 2.66
CA LEU A 372 1.21 -13.61 4.11
C LEU A 372 1.89 -14.94 4.45
N ALA A 373 1.78 -15.93 3.56
CA ALA A 373 2.44 -17.22 3.71
C ALA A 373 3.96 -17.18 3.41
N ARG A 374 4.49 -16.08 2.86
CA ARG A 374 5.84 -15.97 2.28
C ARG A 374 6.76 -14.95 2.96
N ILE A 375 6.24 -14.22 3.93
CA ILE A 375 6.90 -13.07 4.58
C ILE A 375 6.95 -13.26 6.10
N ASP A 376 7.79 -12.48 6.79
CA ASP A 376 7.70 -12.39 8.24
C ASP A 376 6.50 -11.50 8.63
N PRO A 377 5.67 -11.87 9.63
CA PRO A 377 4.58 -11.04 10.11
C PRO A 377 4.99 -9.65 10.62
N SER A 378 6.19 -9.52 11.19
CA SER A 378 6.72 -8.22 11.67
C SER A 378 6.89 -7.21 10.53
N GLN A 379 7.16 -7.70 9.31
CA GLN A 379 7.32 -6.89 8.10
C GLN A 379 5.99 -6.32 7.55
N VAL A 380 4.84 -6.72 8.12
CA VAL A 380 3.53 -6.28 7.64
C VAL A 380 3.14 -4.92 8.22
N ARG A 381 2.84 -3.98 7.33
CA ARG A 381 2.05 -2.78 7.62
C ARG A 381 0.69 -2.92 6.94
N HIS A 382 -0.37 -3.04 7.73
CA HIS A 382 -1.75 -3.19 7.28
C HIS A 382 -2.41 -1.83 7.09
N PHE A 383 -2.98 -1.60 5.91
CA PHE A 383 -3.63 -0.36 5.51
C PHE A 383 -5.14 -0.57 5.43
N ARG A 384 -5.88 0.19 6.21
CA ARG A 384 -7.35 0.33 6.11
C ARG A 384 -7.72 1.79 5.87
N VAL A 385 -8.96 2.01 5.46
CA VAL A 385 -9.56 3.35 5.43
C VAL A 385 -10.72 3.40 6.42
N ASP A 386 -10.78 4.49 7.19
CA ASP A 386 -11.83 4.72 8.17
C ASP A 386 -13.12 5.32 7.55
N SER A 387 -14.15 5.50 8.38
CA SER A 387 -15.43 6.08 7.95
C SER A 387 -15.33 7.53 7.46
N GLY A 388 -14.24 8.25 7.78
CA GLY A 388 -13.93 9.59 7.29
C GLY A 388 -13.08 9.58 6.01
N ARG A 389 -12.93 8.42 5.36
CA ARG A 389 -12.06 8.17 4.20
C ARG A 389 -10.57 8.45 4.46
N LYS A 390 -10.11 8.40 5.70
CA LYS A 390 -8.70 8.57 6.08
C LYS A 390 -8.01 7.22 6.16
N ALA A 391 -6.78 7.15 5.64
CA ALA A 391 -5.94 5.96 5.76
C ALA A 391 -5.49 5.77 7.22
N GLN A 392 -5.57 4.53 7.70
CA GLN A 392 -4.99 4.07 8.96
C GLN A 392 -4.00 2.95 8.65
N VAL A 393 -2.83 2.98 9.28
CA VAL A 393 -1.78 1.99 9.09
C VAL A 393 -1.43 1.38 10.44
N ARG A 394 -1.31 0.05 10.51
CA ARG A 394 -0.99 -0.69 11.75
C ARG A 394 -0.04 -1.85 11.47
N SER A 395 0.86 -2.14 12.40
CA SER A 395 1.77 -3.30 12.37
C SER A 395 1.13 -4.54 13.00
N ILE A 396 1.74 -5.72 12.81
CA ILE A 396 1.35 -6.94 13.53
C ILE A 396 2.20 -7.08 14.80
N GLU A 397 1.62 -6.74 15.95
CA GLU A 397 2.28 -6.89 17.25
C GLU A 397 2.38 -8.37 17.67
N LEU A 398 3.58 -8.94 17.52
CA LEU A 398 3.90 -10.28 18.01
C LEU A 398 3.95 -10.31 19.56
N PRO A 399 3.56 -11.43 20.21
CA PRO A 399 3.89 -11.69 21.61
C PRO A 399 5.39 -11.59 21.89
N ALA A 400 5.77 -11.16 23.09
CA ALA A 400 7.17 -11.06 23.50
C ALA A 400 7.83 -12.43 23.77
N ASP A 401 7.04 -13.45 24.16
CA ASP A 401 7.50 -14.82 24.29
C ASP A 401 7.60 -15.49 22.89
N PRO A 402 8.76 -16.07 22.51
CA PRO A 402 8.93 -16.67 21.18
C PRO A 402 8.03 -17.87 20.87
N ASP A 403 7.70 -18.70 21.87
CA ASP A 403 6.85 -19.88 21.66
C ASP A 403 5.40 -19.46 21.47
N ASP A 404 4.91 -18.49 22.23
CA ASP A 404 3.58 -17.88 22.04
C ASP A 404 3.51 -17.06 20.75
N ALA A 405 4.59 -16.41 20.33
CA ALA A 405 4.66 -15.78 19.01
C ALA A 405 4.55 -16.82 17.88
N ALA A 406 5.27 -17.94 17.97
CA ALA A 406 5.18 -19.02 16.99
C ALA A 406 3.77 -19.66 16.94
N LYS A 407 3.09 -19.82 18.08
CA LYS A 407 1.67 -20.24 18.16
C LYS A 407 0.76 -19.22 17.49
N TYR A 408 0.85 -17.96 17.87
CA TYR A 408 0.05 -16.85 17.33
C TYR A 408 0.16 -16.73 15.81
N VAL A 409 1.39 -16.84 15.27
CA VAL A 409 1.63 -16.78 13.82
C VAL A 409 1.00 -17.95 13.08
N ARG A 410 1.07 -19.16 13.64
CA ARG A 410 0.50 -20.38 13.06
C ARG A 410 -1.02 -20.44 13.15
N GLU A 411 -1.61 -19.94 14.24
CA GLU A 411 -3.02 -20.17 14.60
C GLU A 411 -3.96 -19.00 14.29
N ALA A 412 -3.41 -17.79 14.10
CA ALA A 412 -4.17 -16.63 13.62
C ALA A 412 -3.58 -16.01 12.35
N VAL A 413 -2.32 -15.54 12.38
CA VAL A 413 -1.75 -14.66 11.34
C VAL A 413 -1.75 -15.31 9.94
N ARG A 414 -1.26 -16.55 9.82
CA ARG A 414 -1.12 -17.24 8.53
C ARG A 414 -2.32 -18.11 8.15
N THR A 415 -3.29 -18.27 9.05
CA THR A 415 -4.27 -19.36 8.95
C THR A 415 -5.55 -18.98 8.21
N TYR A 416 -5.91 -17.69 8.22
CA TYR A 416 -7.01 -17.13 7.42
C TYR A 416 -6.56 -15.82 6.75
N PRO A 417 -5.72 -15.88 5.70
CA PRO A 417 -5.14 -14.70 5.05
C PRO A 417 -6.17 -13.76 4.41
N GLU A 418 -7.40 -14.20 4.19
CA GLU A 418 -8.54 -13.40 3.72
C GLU A 418 -9.03 -12.36 4.74
N LEU A 419 -8.78 -12.58 6.05
CA LEU A 419 -9.20 -11.66 7.12
C LEU A 419 -8.66 -10.23 6.92
N TYR A 420 -7.48 -10.11 6.33
CA TYR A 420 -6.78 -8.85 6.10
C TYR A 420 -7.47 -7.95 5.07
N PHE A 421 -8.35 -8.51 4.24
CA PHE A 421 -9.13 -7.81 3.19
C PHE A 421 -10.63 -7.79 3.51
N ALA A 422 -11.01 -8.30 4.69
CA ALA A 422 -12.39 -8.28 5.14
C ALA A 422 -12.78 -6.86 5.59
N SER A 423 -13.90 -6.38 5.09
CA SER A 423 -14.60 -5.23 5.68
C SER A 423 -15.16 -5.57 7.05
N PHE A 424 -15.61 -6.82 7.25
CA PHE A 424 -16.10 -7.36 8.51
C PHE A 424 -15.79 -8.86 8.64
N VAL A 425 -15.53 -9.34 9.86
CA VAL A 425 -15.22 -10.76 10.13
C VAL A 425 -16.26 -11.37 11.07
N ILE A 426 -16.78 -12.54 10.72
CA ILE A 426 -17.64 -13.35 11.58
C ILE A 426 -16.86 -14.62 11.95
N LEU A 427 -16.40 -14.68 13.20
CA LEU A 427 -15.79 -15.89 13.76
C LEU A 427 -16.90 -16.82 14.27
N GLY A 428 -16.99 -18.05 13.78
CA GLY A 428 -17.90 -19.08 14.28
C GLY A 428 -17.14 -20.25 14.91
N GLU A 429 -17.72 -21.01 15.84
CA GLU A 429 -16.99 -22.11 16.50
C GLU A 429 -16.58 -23.22 15.53
N GLY A 430 -17.44 -23.58 14.57
CA GLY A 430 -17.18 -24.61 13.56
C GLY A 430 -17.56 -24.21 12.12
N SER A 431 -17.45 -25.19 11.22
CA SER A 431 -17.82 -25.03 9.80
C SER A 431 -19.34 -24.97 9.57
N SER A 432 -20.15 -25.31 10.57
CA SER A 432 -21.60 -25.14 10.57
C SER A 432 -21.97 -23.67 10.33
N GLU A 433 -21.30 -22.76 11.03
CA GLU A 433 -21.58 -21.32 11.01
C GLU A 433 -21.27 -20.70 9.65
N GLU A 434 -20.19 -21.15 9.00
CA GLU A 434 -19.79 -20.77 7.64
C GLU A 434 -20.87 -21.05 6.58
N VAL A 435 -21.63 -22.14 6.77
CA VAL A 435 -22.73 -22.53 5.87
C VAL A 435 -24.04 -21.86 6.28
N VAL A 436 -24.35 -21.82 7.58
CA VAL A 436 -25.65 -21.42 8.11
C VAL A 436 -25.83 -19.90 8.18
N ILE A 437 -24.83 -19.14 8.65
CA ILE A 437 -24.97 -17.69 8.85
C ILE A 437 -25.33 -16.95 7.54
N PRO A 438 -24.68 -17.21 6.39
CA PRO A 438 -25.06 -16.56 5.14
C PRO A 438 -26.48 -16.91 4.67
N ARG A 439 -26.96 -18.13 4.95
CA ARG A 439 -28.32 -18.57 4.60
C ARG A 439 -29.39 -17.94 5.49
N ILE A 440 -29.11 -17.75 6.77
CA ILE A 440 -29.99 -16.99 7.68
C ILE A 440 -30.04 -15.52 7.24
N ALA A 441 -28.91 -14.94 6.85
CA ALA A 441 -28.85 -13.57 6.37
C ALA A 441 -29.67 -13.37 5.08
N GLU A 442 -29.50 -14.24 4.09
CA GLU A 442 -30.30 -14.29 2.86
C GLU A 442 -31.80 -14.40 3.18
N ALA A 443 -32.21 -15.33 4.06
CA ALA A 443 -33.60 -15.53 4.47
C ALA A 443 -34.19 -14.35 5.27
N THR A 444 -33.36 -13.50 5.88
CA THR A 444 -33.77 -12.30 6.62
C THR A 444 -33.65 -11.01 5.81
N GLY A 445 -33.30 -11.09 4.52
CA GLY A 445 -33.13 -9.92 3.65
C GLY A 445 -31.88 -9.11 3.95
N VAL A 446 -30.85 -9.73 4.54
CA VAL A 446 -29.52 -9.16 4.78
C VAL A 446 -28.54 -9.82 3.82
N GLU A 447 -28.19 -9.13 2.73
CA GLU A 447 -27.18 -9.62 1.80
C GLU A 447 -25.79 -9.54 2.44
N ILE A 448 -25.24 -10.69 2.82
CA ILE A 448 -23.83 -10.83 3.21
C ILE A 448 -23.02 -11.05 1.93
N ASP A 449 -22.37 -9.99 1.45
CA ASP A 449 -21.38 -10.10 0.39
C ASP A 449 -20.14 -10.82 0.93
N ARG A 450 -20.01 -12.11 0.58
CA ARG A 450 -18.88 -12.98 0.96
C ARG A 450 -17.54 -12.50 0.41
N SER A 451 -17.50 -11.56 -0.54
CA SER A 451 -16.26 -10.94 -1.01
C SER A 451 -15.71 -9.88 -0.04
N PHE A 452 -16.53 -9.38 0.90
CA PHE A 452 -16.10 -8.38 1.89
C PHE A 452 -16.39 -8.79 3.35
N VAL A 453 -17.25 -9.79 3.57
CA VAL A 453 -17.53 -10.35 4.90
C VAL A 453 -16.99 -11.77 4.97
N ALA A 454 -15.88 -11.94 5.69
CA ALA A 454 -15.28 -13.25 5.91
C ALA A 454 -16.01 -13.98 7.04
N VAL A 455 -16.57 -15.16 6.78
CA VAL A 455 -17.13 -16.05 7.81
C VAL A 455 -16.13 -17.18 8.01
N VAL A 456 -15.55 -17.26 9.21
CA VAL A 456 -14.34 -18.04 9.48
C VAL A 456 -14.56 -18.98 10.67
N PRO A 457 -14.37 -20.30 10.50
CA PRO A 457 -14.50 -21.26 11.58
C PRO A 457 -13.26 -21.23 12.50
N LEU A 458 -13.47 -21.29 13.81
CA LEU A 458 -12.41 -21.37 14.82
C LEU A 458 -11.82 -22.78 14.88
N GLY A 459 -12.64 -23.81 14.72
CA GLY A 459 -12.18 -25.21 14.59
C GLY A 459 -11.38 -25.72 15.78
N GLY A 460 -11.75 -25.30 17.00
CA GLY A 460 -11.05 -25.67 18.24
C GLY A 460 -9.78 -24.87 18.54
N ARG A 461 -9.47 -23.82 17.76
CA ARG A 461 -8.31 -22.94 18.01
C ARG A 461 -8.54 -21.91 19.12
N HIS A 462 -7.44 -21.38 19.62
CA HIS A 462 -7.39 -20.28 20.58
C HIS A 462 -7.97 -18.96 20.01
N VAL A 463 -9.26 -18.73 20.26
CA VAL A 463 -10.01 -17.55 19.78
C VAL A 463 -9.36 -16.21 20.19
N ASN A 464 -8.68 -16.17 21.33
CA ASN A 464 -7.87 -15.03 21.79
C ASN A 464 -6.80 -14.59 20.79
N HIS A 465 -6.19 -15.50 20.01
CA HIS A 465 -5.22 -15.13 19.00
C HIS A 465 -5.89 -14.37 17.85
N LEU A 466 -7.07 -14.80 17.40
CA LEU A 466 -7.83 -14.08 16.37
C LEU A 466 -8.38 -12.75 16.90
N TRP A 467 -8.85 -12.68 18.14
CA TRP A 467 -9.26 -11.42 18.76
C TRP A 467 -8.12 -10.41 18.89
N ARG A 468 -6.90 -10.86 19.29
CA ARG A 468 -5.69 -10.02 19.32
C ARG A 468 -5.37 -9.48 17.92
N LEU A 469 -5.36 -10.35 16.91
CA LEU A 469 -5.04 -9.96 15.52
C LEU A 469 -6.05 -8.93 14.98
N LEU A 470 -7.35 -9.22 15.08
CA LEU A 470 -8.40 -8.37 14.53
C LEU A 470 -8.51 -7.03 15.28
N SER A 471 -8.36 -7.04 16.61
CA SER A 471 -8.36 -5.80 17.42
C SER A 471 -7.12 -4.95 17.16
N GLY A 472 -5.94 -5.57 17.11
CA GLY A 472 -4.68 -4.91 16.79
C GLY A 472 -4.73 -4.23 15.43
N LEU A 473 -5.17 -4.95 14.39
CA LEU A 473 -5.32 -4.41 13.03
C LEU A 473 -6.55 -3.51 12.82
N GLY A 474 -7.44 -3.37 13.82
CA GLY A 474 -8.66 -2.56 13.70
C GLY A 474 -9.67 -3.10 12.68
N ILE A 475 -9.66 -4.41 12.44
CA ILE A 475 -10.60 -5.10 11.56
C ILE A 475 -11.90 -5.34 12.36
N PRO A 476 -13.07 -4.84 11.93
CA PRO A 476 -14.33 -5.06 12.62
C PRO A 476 -14.71 -6.55 12.65
N TYR A 477 -15.14 -7.07 13.80
CA TYR A 477 -15.52 -8.46 13.92
C TYR A 477 -16.67 -8.73 14.91
N ALA A 478 -17.33 -9.88 14.71
CA ALA A 478 -18.21 -10.55 15.65
C ALA A 478 -17.69 -11.97 15.91
N THR A 479 -18.10 -12.57 17.04
CA THR A 479 -17.74 -13.95 17.38
C THR A 479 -18.94 -14.66 17.97
N LEU A 480 -19.27 -15.82 17.39
CA LEU A 480 -20.25 -16.75 17.90
C LEU A 480 -19.51 -17.93 18.54
N LEU A 481 -19.75 -18.14 19.84
CA LEU A 481 -19.20 -19.24 20.63
C LEU A 481 -20.37 -20.02 21.24
N ASP A 482 -20.25 -21.34 21.28
CA ASP A 482 -21.20 -22.18 21.99
C ASP A 482 -21.03 -22.03 23.50
N LEU A 483 -22.17 -21.93 24.19
CA LEU A 483 -22.19 -21.86 25.66
C LEU A 483 -21.84 -23.20 26.32
N ASP A 484 -21.83 -24.30 25.56
CA ASP A 484 -21.32 -25.61 25.99
C ASP A 484 -21.89 -26.12 27.33
N ARG A 485 -23.16 -25.76 27.59
CA ARG A 485 -23.78 -25.90 28.90
C ARG A 485 -23.93 -27.38 29.29
N GLY A 486 -23.33 -27.75 30.41
CA GLY A 486 -23.31 -29.13 30.92
C GLY A 486 -21.98 -29.86 30.67
N ARG A 487 -21.03 -29.24 29.96
CA ARG A 487 -19.62 -29.66 29.95
C ARG A 487 -18.85 -28.97 31.09
N ASP A 488 -17.73 -29.56 31.50
CA ASP A 488 -16.81 -28.93 32.44
C ASP A 488 -16.27 -27.60 31.87
N GLY A 489 -16.19 -26.57 32.71
CA GLY A 489 -15.93 -25.19 32.29
C GLY A 489 -17.01 -24.51 31.42
N GLY A 490 -18.12 -25.19 31.13
CA GLY A 490 -19.22 -24.68 30.31
C GLY A 490 -20.08 -23.58 30.97
N GLY A 491 -21.00 -23.00 30.20
CA GLY A 491 -21.92 -21.96 30.66
C GLY A 491 -21.20 -20.68 31.09
N TRP A 492 -21.41 -20.25 32.34
CA TRP A 492 -20.75 -19.07 32.90
C TRP A 492 -19.22 -19.16 32.87
N GLY A 493 -18.62 -20.36 32.95
CA GLY A 493 -17.17 -20.52 32.82
C GLY A 493 -16.62 -20.07 31.46
N ARG A 494 -17.32 -20.40 30.36
CA ARG A 494 -17.00 -19.92 29.01
C ARG A 494 -17.15 -18.39 28.90
N VAL A 495 -18.22 -17.83 29.44
CA VAL A 495 -18.48 -16.36 29.45
C VAL A 495 -17.39 -15.63 30.23
N GLN A 496 -17.07 -16.08 31.45
CA GLN A 496 -15.99 -15.51 32.25
C GLN A 496 -14.64 -15.54 31.52
N ASN A 497 -14.29 -16.66 30.90
CA ASN A 497 -13.04 -16.81 30.15
C ASN A 497 -12.99 -15.83 28.96
N ALA A 498 -14.07 -15.75 28.18
CA ALA A 498 -14.20 -14.77 27.09
C ALA A 498 -14.01 -13.33 27.60
N CYS A 499 -14.69 -12.93 28.69
CA CYS A 499 -14.52 -11.61 29.28
C CYS A 499 -13.07 -11.33 29.74
N ARG A 500 -12.40 -12.29 30.41
CA ARG A 500 -10.97 -12.13 30.80
C ARG A 500 -10.07 -11.92 29.59
N GLN A 501 -10.27 -12.69 28.51
CA GLN A 501 -9.48 -12.58 27.29
C GLN A 501 -9.75 -11.27 26.54
N LEU A 502 -11.00 -10.79 26.50
CA LEU A 502 -11.37 -9.51 25.88
C LEU A 502 -10.81 -8.31 26.67
N LEU A 503 -10.82 -8.37 28.01
CA LEU A 503 -10.14 -7.39 28.86
C LEU A 503 -8.61 -7.39 28.63
N ALA A 504 -8.00 -8.58 28.50
CA ALA A 504 -6.55 -8.74 28.30
C ALA A 504 -6.04 -8.17 26.96
N ILE A 505 -6.91 -8.01 25.95
CA ILE A 505 -6.59 -7.32 24.68
C ILE A 505 -7.00 -5.84 24.67
N GLY A 506 -7.33 -5.26 25.81
CA GLY A 506 -7.60 -3.83 25.96
C GLY A 506 -9.03 -3.39 25.62
N ILE A 507 -10.02 -4.29 25.55
CA ILE A 507 -11.43 -3.88 25.54
C ILE A 507 -11.79 -3.43 26.96
N THR A 508 -12.44 -2.28 27.10
CA THR A 508 -12.70 -1.71 28.42
C THR A 508 -13.84 -2.45 29.14
N ALA A 509 -13.83 -2.45 30.48
CA ALA A 509 -14.95 -2.96 31.27
C ALA A 509 -16.28 -2.25 30.92
N LYS A 510 -16.20 -0.94 30.62
CA LYS A 510 -17.31 -0.14 30.12
C LYS A 510 -17.90 -0.68 28.81
N ASP A 511 -17.06 -1.06 27.85
CA ASP A 511 -17.51 -1.63 26.57
C ASP A 511 -18.17 -3.01 26.74
N LEU A 512 -17.78 -3.78 27.77
CA LEU A 512 -18.27 -5.14 28.02
C LEU A 512 -19.51 -5.20 28.91
N PHE A 513 -19.65 -4.28 29.86
CA PHE A 513 -20.66 -4.33 30.92
C PHE A 513 -21.54 -3.07 31.01
N GLY A 514 -21.28 -2.04 30.21
CA GLY A 514 -22.04 -0.78 30.19
C GLY A 514 -21.44 0.35 31.02
N ASP A 515 -22.06 1.53 30.97
CA ASP A 515 -21.57 2.75 31.63
C ASP A 515 -21.39 2.58 33.15
N ASP A 516 -22.33 1.90 33.82
CA ASP A 516 -22.34 1.71 35.29
C ASP A 516 -21.19 0.81 35.81
N ALA A 517 -20.53 0.07 34.91
CA ALA A 517 -19.42 -0.81 35.22
C ALA A 517 -18.05 -0.09 35.25
N ALA A 518 -17.98 1.17 34.82
CA ALA A 518 -16.72 1.92 34.75
C ALA A 518 -16.10 2.24 36.13
N GLU A 519 -16.90 2.20 37.21
CA GLU A 519 -16.48 2.48 38.58
C GLU A 519 -16.05 1.21 39.36
N HIS A 520 -16.18 0.03 38.77
CA HIS A 520 -15.95 -1.27 39.42
C HIS A 520 -14.72 -1.98 38.84
N ASP A 521 -14.01 -2.77 39.66
CA ASP A 521 -12.91 -3.60 39.19
C ASP A 521 -13.44 -4.68 38.20
N ALA A 522 -12.93 -4.63 36.97
CA ALA A 522 -13.27 -5.55 35.90
C ALA A 522 -13.09 -7.02 36.29
N GLN A 523 -12.10 -7.36 37.13
CA GLN A 523 -11.87 -8.73 37.58
C GLN A 523 -12.96 -9.18 38.57
N VAL A 524 -13.45 -8.27 39.43
CA VAL A 524 -14.54 -8.54 40.37
C VAL A 524 -15.86 -8.74 39.63
N LEU A 525 -16.15 -7.88 38.64
CA LEU A 525 -17.32 -8.04 37.77
C LEU A 525 -17.32 -9.40 37.06
N VAL A 526 -16.18 -9.80 36.48
CA VAL A 526 -16.05 -11.11 35.84
C VAL A 526 -16.18 -12.26 36.84
N ALA A 527 -15.62 -12.15 38.04
CA ALA A 527 -15.72 -13.20 39.07
C ALA A 527 -17.15 -13.38 39.60
N GLY A 528 -17.96 -12.31 39.62
CA GLY A 528 -19.37 -12.35 40.04
C GLY A 528 -20.33 -13.00 39.03
N LEU A 529 -19.92 -13.19 37.77
CA LEU A 529 -20.77 -13.79 36.73
C LEU A 529 -21.14 -15.24 37.09
N GLY A 530 -22.42 -15.47 37.38
CA GLY A 530 -22.95 -16.80 37.75
C GLY A 530 -22.74 -17.20 39.21
N ALA A 531 -22.50 -16.23 40.11
CA ALA A 531 -22.28 -16.50 41.54
C ALA A 531 -23.56 -16.77 42.35
N GLU A 532 -24.75 -16.42 41.84
CA GLU A 532 -26.02 -16.69 42.55
C GLU A 532 -26.50 -18.14 42.36
N PRO A 533 -27.01 -18.81 43.42
CA PRO A 533 -27.34 -20.24 43.37
C PRO A 533 -28.73 -20.56 42.77
N SER A 534 -29.54 -19.56 42.39
CA SER A 534 -30.93 -19.72 41.96
C SER A 534 -31.08 -20.14 40.48
N GLY A 535 -30.58 -21.33 40.15
CA GLY A 535 -30.94 -22.02 38.90
C GLY A 535 -30.37 -21.36 37.65
N SER A 536 -29.14 -21.74 37.30
CA SER A 536 -28.28 -21.25 36.18
C SER A 536 -28.89 -21.12 34.78
N GLY A 537 -30.17 -21.45 34.58
CA GLY A 537 -30.89 -21.27 33.32
C GLY A 537 -31.77 -20.03 33.28
N ASP A 538 -32.31 -19.58 34.41
CA ASP A 538 -33.24 -18.46 34.41
C ASP A 538 -32.50 -17.12 34.45
N ASP A 539 -31.35 -17.03 35.14
CA ASP A 539 -30.43 -15.89 35.02
C ASP A 539 -29.89 -15.74 33.59
N LEU A 540 -29.52 -16.86 32.96
CA LEU A 540 -29.00 -16.88 31.60
C LEU A 540 -30.10 -16.52 30.58
N ARG A 541 -31.36 -16.93 30.81
CA ARG A 541 -32.52 -16.48 30.03
C ARG A 541 -32.80 -15.00 30.24
N ALA A 542 -32.76 -14.50 31.47
CA ALA A 542 -32.96 -13.08 31.78
C ALA A 542 -31.89 -12.21 31.10
N TRP A 543 -30.64 -12.66 31.07
CA TRP A 543 -29.53 -12.06 30.33
C TRP A 543 -29.76 -12.08 28.81
N LEU A 544 -30.11 -13.24 28.23
CA LEU A 544 -30.44 -13.38 26.80
C LEU A 544 -31.64 -12.51 26.38
N ASP A 545 -32.67 -12.39 27.22
CA ASP A 545 -33.82 -11.53 26.97
C ASP A 545 -33.48 -10.05 27.19
N GLY A 546 -32.50 -9.73 28.04
CA GLY A 546 -31.84 -8.43 28.11
C GLY A 546 -31.21 -8.05 26.77
N LEU A 547 -30.34 -8.91 26.23
CA LEU A 547 -29.71 -8.73 24.92
C LEU A 547 -30.74 -8.60 23.78
N ARG A 548 -31.78 -9.43 23.77
CA ARG A 548 -32.88 -9.35 22.78
C ARG A 548 -33.68 -8.04 22.87
N ARG A 549 -33.90 -7.52 24.07
CA ARG A 549 -34.54 -6.20 24.26
C ARG A 549 -33.65 -5.09 23.71
N LEU A 550 -32.35 -5.10 23.99
CA LEU A 550 -31.37 -4.12 23.48
C LEU A 550 -31.29 -4.11 21.95
N ALA A 551 -31.39 -5.28 21.30
CA ALA A 551 -31.41 -5.40 19.85
C ALA A 551 -32.68 -4.81 19.17
N SER A 552 -33.76 -4.59 19.93
CA SER A 552 -35.04 -4.09 19.39
C SER A 552 -35.25 -2.58 19.51
N THR A 553 -34.53 -1.89 20.41
CA THR A 553 -34.70 -0.45 20.68
C THR A 553 -33.74 0.48 19.92
N SER A 554 -32.70 -0.05 19.26
CA SER A 554 -31.59 0.73 18.66
C SER A 554 -31.91 1.47 17.35
N VAL A 555 -33.18 1.76 17.06
CA VAL A 555 -33.64 2.29 15.76
C VAL A 555 -33.34 3.79 15.56
N SER A 556 -32.87 4.55 16.56
CA SER A 556 -32.49 5.95 16.36
C SER A 556 -31.28 6.46 17.17
N ARG A 557 -30.32 7.02 16.41
CA ARG A 557 -29.25 7.99 16.75
C ARG A 557 -27.86 7.46 17.16
N SER A 558 -26.89 8.21 16.64
CA SER A 558 -25.47 8.28 16.98
C SER A 558 -24.53 7.16 16.49
N THR A 559 -23.31 7.59 16.18
CA THR A 559 -22.23 6.85 15.52
C THR A 559 -21.20 6.28 16.51
N SER A 560 -20.23 5.53 15.96
CA SER A 560 -18.93 5.15 16.55
C SER A 560 -18.89 4.14 17.71
N THR A 561 -19.49 2.95 17.53
CA THR A 561 -18.92 1.69 18.06
C THR A 561 -19.47 0.47 17.31
N TRP A 562 -18.58 -0.40 16.82
CA TRP A 562 -18.90 -1.70 16.20
C TRP A 562 -18.17 -2.80 16.97
N ARG A 563 -18.76 -3.35 18.05
CA ARG A 563 -18.14 -4.41 18.85
C ARG A 563 -19.16 -5.44 19.35
N CYS A 564 -18.70 -6.69 19.37
CA CYS A 564 -19.25 -7.91 20.00
C CYS A 564 -20.78 -8.06 20.09
N CYS A 565 -21.34 -9.00 19.34
CA CYS A 565 -22.71 -9.48 19.54
C CYS A 565 -22.80 -11.00 19.48
N VAL A 566 -23.24 -11.59 20.59
CA VAL A 566 -23.63 -12.99 20.68
C VAL A 566 -25.11 -13.10 20.30
N LEU A 567 -25.39 -13.63 19.11
CA LEU A 567 -26.75 -13.83 18.61
C LEU A 567 -27.11 -15.32 18.67
N CYS A 568 -28.18 -15.66 19.40
CA CYS A 568 -28.75 -17.01 19.44
C CYS A 568 -30.27 -16.98 19.23
N GLY A 569 -30.77 -17.92 18.42
CA GLY A 569 -32.09 -17.90 17.79
C GLY A 569 -33.32 -18.05 18.71
N SER A 570 -34.48 -17.94 18.07
CA SER A 570 -35.85 -17.96 18.61
C SER A 570 -36.31 -19.37 19.08
N THR A 571 -37.42 -19.60 19.79
CA THR A 571 -38.78 -19.10 19.49
C THR A 571 -39.80 -19.20 20.67
N THR A 572 -40.58 -18.13 20.86
CA THR A 572 -42.00 -18.01 21.32
C THR A 572 -42.54 -18.42 22.72
N LEU A 573 -43.25 -17.42 23.32
CA LEU A 573 -44.57 -17.41 23.99
C LEU A 573 -44.71 -17.17 25.53
N ILE A 574 -45.39 -16.04 25.83
CA ILE A 574 -46.38 -15.75 26.91
C ILE A 574 -45.93 -15.15 28.27
N SER A 575 -46.49 -13.95 28.51
CA SER A 575 -46.83 -13.21 29.76
C SER A 575 -45.78 -12.76 30.80
N GLN A 576 -45.92 -11.48 31.14
CA GLN A 576 -45.32 -10.66 32.23
C GLN A 576 -45.82 -11.06 33.65
N PRO A 577 -45.30 -10.53 34.80
CA PRO A 577 -44.62 -9.24 34.97
C PRO A 577 -43.40 -9.06 35.92
N VAL A 578 -42.56 -8.07 35.54
CA VAL A 578 -41.83 -7.06 36.35
C VAL A 578 -40.97 -7.50 37.55
N GLY A 579 -39.67 -7.22 37.45
CA GLY A 579 -38.75 -7.07 38.58
C GLY A 579 -37.32 -6.68 38.17
N TRP A 580 -36.93 -5.43 38.45
CA TRP A 580 -35.57 -4.85 38.32
C TRP A 580 -35.02 -4.62 36.89
N ALA A 581 -34.29 -3.50 36.73
CA ALA A 581 -33.80 -2.92 35.46
C ALA A 581 -32.33 -2.43 35.60
N HIS A 582 -31.81 -1.73 34.56
CA HIS A 582 -30.40 -1.35 34.24
C HIS A 582 -29.68 -2.45 33.39
N SER A 583 -29.16 -2.30 32.14
CA SER A 583 -28.28 -1.32 31.43
C SER A 583 -26.86 -1.94 31.23
N VAL A 584 -26.14 -1.93 30.08
CA VAL A 584 -26.38 -1.64 28.63
C VAL A 584 -25.56 -2.68 27.78
N VAL A 585 -25.66 -2.85 26.45
CA VAL A 585 -24.80 -2.28 25.35
C VAL A 585 -25.22 -2.88 23.96
N VAL A 586 -24.87 -2.16 22.89
CA VAL A 586 -25.23 -2.16 21.44
C VAL A 586 -25.17 -3.46 20.60
N THR A 587 -26.07 -3.55 19.59
CA THR A 587 -25.93 -4.32 18.34
C THR A 587 -26.01 -3.40 17.11
N GLN A 588 -25.19 -3.60 16.06
CA GLN A 588 -25.38 -2.95 14.75
C GLN A 588 -25.22 -3.90 13.56
N LEU A 589 -26.17 -3.83 12.61
CA LEU A 589 -26.03 -4.28 11.22
C LEU A 589 -27.15 -3.66 10.35
N ARG A 590 -26.95 -2.45 9.81
CA ARG A 590 -27.76 -1.89 8.71
C ARG A 590 -27.12 -0.64 8.06
N ARG A 591 -26.17 -0.85 7.13
CA ARG A 591 -25.79 0.12 6.08
C ARG A 591 -24.92 -0.49 4.97
N PHE A 592 -25.41 -1.53 4.31
CA PHE A 592 -24.84 -2.09 3.07
C PHE A 592 -25.82 -1.94 1.90
N SER A 593 -26.21 -0.70 1.57
CA SER A 593 -26.87 -0.35 0.30
C SER A 593 -26.84 1.16 0.06
N ALA A 594 -25.66 1.71 -0.27
CA ALA A 594 -25.48 3.11 -0.71
C ALA A 594 -24.09 3.38 -1.32
N ALA A 595 -23.51 2.45 -2.12
CA ALA A 595 -22.15 2.64 -2.65
C ALA A 595 -21.86 1.94 -4.00
N LYS A 596 -22.81 1.93 -4.95
CA LYS A 596 -22.51 1.61 -6.37
C LYS A 596 -23.64 2.09 -7.31
N ALA A 597 -23.73 3.40 -7.49
CA ALA A 597 -24.46 3.99 -8.62
C ALA A 597 -23.43 4.63 -9.56
N ILE A 598 -23.16 3.96 -10.69
CA ILE A 598 -22.36 4.53 -11.79
C ILE A 598 -23.31 5.45 -12.58
N PRO A 599 -23.02 6.77 -12.69
CA PRO A 599 -23.88 7.66 -13.48
C PRO A 599 -23.63 7.44 -14.97
N ILE A 600 -24.55 6.72 -15.63
CA ILE A 600 -24.62 6.72 -17.09
C ILE A 600 -25.26 8.04 -17.51
N HIS A 601 -24.49 8.91 -18.15
CA HIS A 601 -25.00 10.12 -18.80
C HIS A 601 -25.93 9.74 -19.96
N THR A 602 -27.20 10.15 -19.89
CA THR A 602 -28.08 10.26 -21.06
C THR A 602 -28.72 11.64 -21.10
N SER A 603 -28.15 12.50 -21.94
CA SER A 603 -28.79 13.75 -22.35
C SER A 603 -29.87 13.47 -23.39
N ALA A 604 -31.13 13.77 -23.09
CA ALA A 604 -32.19 13.82 -24.08
C ALA A 604 -33.22 14.91 -23.75
N ARG A 605 -33.47 15.78 -24.72
CA ARG A 605 -34.36 16.94 -24.60
C ARG A 605 -35.82 16.52 -24.45
N THR A 606 -36.58 17.33 -23.71
CA THR A 606 -38.04 17.32 -23.71
C THR A 606 -38.60 17.64 -25.10
N GLY A 607 -39.54 16.80 -25.56
CA GLY A 607 -40.37 17.02 -26.75
C GLY A 607 -41.76 16.39 -26.54
N PRO A 608 -42.86 17.00 -27.03
CA PRO A 608 -44.21 16.63 -26.62
C PRO A 608 -44.81 15.42 -27.38
N ARG A 609 -45.89 14.89 -26.78
CA ARG A 609 -46.62 13.68 -27.19
C ARG A 609 -47.36 13.78 -28.53
N THR A 610 -47.29 12.70 -29.31
CA THR A 610 -48.29 12.19 -30.28
C THR A 610 -48.00 10.69 -30.46
N SER A 611 -48.88 9.71 -30.65
CA SER A 611 -50.35 9.51 -30.60
C SER A 611 -50.59 8.17 -31.34
N PHE A 612 -51.52 7.31 -30.88
CA PHE A 612 -51.89 6.01 -31.51
C PHE A 612 -50.77 4.92 -31.53
N GLY A 613 -51.07 3.62 -31.45
CA GLY A 613 -52.35 2.94 -31.23
C GLY A 613 -52.19 1.42 -31.04
N THR A 614 -53.31 0.78 -30.67
CA THR A 614 -53.76 -0.61 -30.99
C THR A 614 -52.88 -1.49 -31.91
N ALA A 615 -52.78 -2.83 -31.74
CA ALA A 615 -53.32 -3.76 -30.74
C ALA A 615 -52.79 -5.20 -30.97
N THR A 616 -53.20 -6.14 -30.09
CA THR A 616 -53.45 -7.59 -30.35
C THR A 616 -52.32 -8.56 -30.75
N CYS A 617 -52.22 -9.64 -29.96
CA CYS A 617 -52.15 -11.07 -30.37
C CYS A 617 -50.99 -11.57 -31.29
N SER A 618 -50.53 -12.83 -31.20
CA SER A 618 -50.86 -13.95 -30.30
C SER A 618 -49.83 -15.09 -30.41
N SER A 619 -49.80 -15.94 -29.38
CA SER A 619 -49.77 -17.43 -29.41
C SER A 619 -48.69 -18.22 -30.17
N ASP A 620 -48.19 -19.24 -29.47
CA ASP A 620 -47.62 -20.50 -29.98
C ASP A 620 -46.28 -20.45 -30.74
N GLY A 621 -45.37 -21.41 -30.59
CA GLY A 621 -45.37 -22.59 -29.70
C GLY A 621 -44.25 -23.59 -30.07
N ALA A 622 -44.08 -24.62 -29.24
CA ALA A 622 -43.34 -25.86 -29.52
C ALA A 622 -41.83 -25.80 -29.88
N SER A 623 -41.00 -25.93 -28.85
CA SER A 623 -39.95 -26.97 -28.69
C SER A 623 -39.37 -27.68 -29.93
N ARG A 624 -38.02 -27.69 -30.05
CA ARG A 624 -37.20 -28.87 -30.48
C ARG A 624 -35.69 -28.66 -30.27
N THR A 625 -35.13 -29.34 -29.26
CA THR A 625 -33.79 -29.96 -29.30
C THR A 625 -33.94 -31.39 -29.89
N PRO A 626 -32.89 -32.20 -30.18
CA PRO A 626 -31.43 -32.09 -29.93
C PRO A 626 -30.62 -32.06 -31.28
N THR A 627 -29.30 -32.26 -31.44
CA THR A 627 -28.35 -33.21 -30.81
C THR A 627 -26.89 -32.86 -31.14
N PHE A 628 -25.96 -33.33 -30.29
CA PHE A 628 -24.50 -33.34 -30.52
C PHE A 628 -24.05 -34.14 -31.75
N MET A 629 -22.93 -33.73 -32.38
CA MET A 629 -21.91 -34.62 -32.94
C MET A 629 -20.50 -33.99 -32.82
N ARG A 630 -19.46 -34.83 -32.72
CA ARG A 630 -18.05 -34.46 -32.49
C ARG A 630 -17.20 -34.76 -33.73
N SER A 631 -16.25 -33.86 -34.03
CA SER A 631 -14.91 -34.13 -34.62
C SER A 631 -14.81 -34.78 -36.02
N PRO A 632 -13.61 -34.82 -36.64
CA PRO A 632 -12.55 -33.79 -36.65
C PRO A 632 -11.98 -33.51 -38.06
N ALA A 633 -11.23 -32.42 -38.18
CA ALA A 633 -10.07 -32.27 -39.07
C ALA A 633 -9.09 -31.28 -38.41
#